data_AF-A0A847GUS1-F1
#
_entry.id   AF-A0A847GUS1-F1
#
_cell.length_a   1.000
_cell.length_b   1.000
_cell.length_c   1.000
_cell.angle_alpha   90.00
_cell.angle_beta   90.00
_cell.angle_gamma   90.00
#
_symmetry.space_group_name_H-M   'P 1'
#
loop_
_entity.id
_entity.type
_entity.pdbx_description
1 polymer ?
#
loop_
_entity_poly.entity_id
_entity_poly.type
_entity_poly.pdbx_seq_one_letter_code
_entity_poly.pdbx_strand_id
1 'polypeptide(L)' 'MKTETTGTIVAGVLQLDERIDLPDQSRVRVAVAPLEEWRTRFQTGLKAWKQLCHDRPANSGGRRYTRDELHERD' A
#
# COMPACT_ATOMS: atom_id res chain seq x y z
N MET A 1 -16.67 -26.67 -15.55
CA MET A 1 -17.22 -25.31 -15.76
C MET A 1 -16.51 -24.38 -14.79
N LYS A 2 -15.82 -23.34 -15.27
CA LYS A 2 -15.17 -22.35 -14.40
C LYS A 2 -16.25 -21.39 -13.90
N THR A 3 -16.40 -21.24 -12.59
CA THR A 3 -17.48 -20.43 -11.97
C THR A 3 -16.95 -19.25 -11.16
N GLU A 4 -15.63 -19.04 -11.18
CA GLU A 4 -14.95 -17.97 -10.47
C GLU A 4 -13.91 -17.34 -11.40
N THR A 5 -13.84 -16.01 -11.39
CA THR A 5 -12.85 -15.22 -12.12
C THR A 5 -12.54 -13.94 -11.37
N THR A 6 -11.42 -13.33 -11.72
CA THR A 6 -11.05 -11.99 -11.28
C THR A 6 -11.38 -10.96 -12.35
N GLY A 7 -11.46 -9.71 -11.94
CA GLY A 7 -11.70 -8.61 -12.84
C GLY A 7 -11.37 -7.28 -12.17
N THR A 8 -11.15 -6.28 -13.01
CA THR A 8 -10.82 -4.93 -12.59
C THR A 8 -12.00 -4.01 -12.84
N ILE A 9 -12.28 -3.10 -11.90
CA ILE A 9 -13.28 -2.05 -12.11
C ILE A 9 -12.66 -0.95 -12.97
N VAL A 10 -13.16 -0.75 -14.18
CA VAL A 10 -12.75 0.31 -15.11
C VAL A 10 -13.97 1.19 -15.42
N ALA A 11 -13.87 2.50 -15.12
CA ALA A 11 -14.97 3.45 -15.28
C ALA A 11 -16.31 3.01 -14.62
N GLY A 12 -16.23 2.30 -13.49
CA GLY A 12 -17.40 1.80 -12.77
C GLY A 12 -17.98 0.48 -13.31
N VAL A 13 -17.36 -0.12 -14.33
CA VAL A 13 -17.77 -1.40 -14.91
C VAL A 13 -16.77 -2.49 -14.52
N LEU A 14 -17.25 -3.66 -14.10
CA LEU A 14 -16.42 -4.83 -13.85
C LEU A 14 -15.99 -5.46 -15.18
N GLN A 15 -14.71 -5.32 -15.52
CA GLN A 15 -14.09 -5.97 -16.66
C GLN A 15 -13.39 -7.24 -16.19
N LEU A 16 -13.82 -8.40 -16.71
CA LEU A 16 -13.23 -9.69 -16.35
C LEU A 16 -11.86 -9.86 -17.02
N ASP A 17 -10.89 -10.41 -16.29
CA ASP A 17 -9.55 -10.68 -16.82
C ASP A 17 -9.58 -11.85 -17.83
N GLU A 18 -10.53 -12.77 -17.63
CA GLU A 18 -10.77 -13.91 -18.50
C GLU A 18 -12.27 -14.05 -18.81
N ARG A 19 -12.57 -14.52 -20.02
CA ARG A 19 -13.94 -14.84 -20.43
C ARG A 19 -14.45 -16.05 -19.65
N ILE A 20 -15.62 -15.92 -19.04
CA ILE A 20 -16.41 -17.07 -18.56
C ILE A 20 -17.64 -17.18 -19.46
N ASP A 21 -17.88 -18.38 -19.98
CA ASP A 21 -19.11 -18.71 -20.66
C ASP A 21 -20.18 -19.12 -19.62
N LEU A 22 -20.97 -18.13 -19.19
CA LEU A 22 -22.17 -18.34 -18.38
C LEU A 22 -23.41 -18.28 -19.29
N PRO A 23 -24.47 -19.07 -19.02
CA PRO A 23 -25.75 -18.92 -19.70
C PRO A 23 -26.33 -17.52 -19.54
N ASP A 24 -27.12 -17.08 -20.52
CA ASP A 24 -27.85 -15.82 -20.43
C ASP A 24 -28.72 -15.77 -19.17
N GLN A 25 -28.86 -14.57 -18.59
CA GLN A 25 -29.62 -14.32 -17.35
C GLN A 25 -29.08 -15.04 -16.09
N SER A 26 -27.81 -15.46 -16.10
CA SER A 26 -27.15 -16.02 -14.91
C SER A 26 -27.03 -14.98 -13.79
N ARG A 27 -27.46 -15.36 -12.58
CA ARG A 27 -27.29 -14.54 -11.37
C ARG A 27 -25.87 -14.74 -10.83
N VAL A 28 -25.13 -13.65 -10.68
CA VAL A 28 -23.75 -13.66 -10.17
C VAL A 28 -23.67 -13.01 -8.79
N ARG A 29 -22.71 -13.47 -7.97
CA ARG A 29 -22.34 -12.82 -6.71
C ARG A 29 -21.01 -12.09 -6.92
N VAL A 30 -21.00 -10.78 -6.74
CA VAL A 30 -19.78 -9.97 -6.85
C VAL A 30 -19.20 -9.76 -5.46
N ALA A 31 -17.93 -10.12 -5.29
CA ALA A 31 -17.15 -9.80 -4.10
C ALA A 31 -16.00 -8.88 -4.51
N VAL A 32 -15.97 -7.66 -3.98
CA VAL A 32 -14.88 -6.72 -4.22
C VAL A 32 -13.89 -6.84 -3.07
N ALA A 33 -12.79 -7.55 -3.31
CA ALA A 33 -11.66 -7.56 -2.40
C ALA A 33 -10.66 -6.49 -2.87
N PRO A 34 -10.23 -5.56 -2.01
CA PRO A 34 -9.09 -4.71 -2.35
C PRO A 34 -7.88 -5.63 -2.54
N LEU A 35 -7.32 -5.67 -3.76
CA LEU A 35 -6.08 -6.40 -4.03
C LEU A 35 -5.02 -5.93 -3.03
N GLU A 36 -4.44 -6.88 -2.29
CA GLU A 36 -3.53 -6.63 -1.16
C GLU A 36 -2.22 -5.91 -1.55
N GLU A 37 -2.09 -5.43 -2.78
CA GLU A 37 -0.93 -4.68 -3.26
C GLU A 37 -0.57 -3.52 -2.34
N TRP A 38 -1.55 -2.80 -1.80
CA TRP A 38 -1.27 -1.71 -0.85
C TRP A 38 -0.63 -2.22 0.44
N ARG A 39 -1.09 -3.38 0.95
CA ARG A 39 -0.63 -3.98 2.20
C ARG A 39 0.77 -4.55 2.03
N THR A 40 1.02 -5.22 0.91
CA THR A 40 2.34 -5.72 0.51
C THR A 40 3.33 -4.57 0.33
N ARG A 41 2.93 -3.50 -0.38
CA ARG A 41 3.78 -2.32 -0.61
C ARG A 41 4.09 -1.57 0.68
N PHE A 42 3.11 -1.46 1.58
CA PHE A 42 3.28 -0.89 2.91
C PHE A 42 4.24 -1.73 3.77
N GLN A 43 4.07 -3.05 3.81
CA GLN A 43 4.97 -3.95 4.55
C GLN A 43 6.40 -3.90 4.02
N THR A 44 6.57 -3.91 2.69
CA THR A 44 7.89 -3.76 2.05
C THR A 44 8.51 -2.40 2.38
N GLY A 45 7.74 -1.31 2.29
CA GLY A 45 8.20 0.03 2.64
C GLY A 45 8.62 0.16 4.11
N LEU A 46 7.82 -0.41 5.03
CA LEU A 46 8.12 -0.41 6.46
C LEU A 46 9.39 -1.21 6.77
N LYS A 47 9.59 -2.36 6.11
CA LYS A 47 10.81 -3.18 6.26
C LYS A 47 12.04 -2.42 5.76
N ALA A 48 11.95 -1.79 4.60
CA ALA A 48 13.04 -0.99 4.03
C ALA A 48 13.39 0.21 4.93
N TRP A 49 12.38 0.89 5.50
CA TRP A 49 12.59 1.99 6.43
C TRP A 49 13.29 1.54 7.72
N LYS A 50 12.85 0.43 8.32
CA LYS A 50 13.53 -0.15 9.49
C LYS A 50 14.98 -0.50 9.21
N GLN A 51 15.26 -1.08 8.04
CA GLN A 51 16.62 -1.40 7.61
C GLN A 51 17.46 -0.12 7.46
N LEU A 52 16.92 0.92 6.84
CA LEU A 52 17.58 2.21 6.71
C LEU A 52 17.93 2.83 8.07
N CYS A 53 17.01 2.76 9.06
CA CYS A 53 17.27 3.25 10.41
C CYS A 53 18.35 2.43 11.15
N HIS A 54 18.44 1.12 10.87
CA HIS A 54 19.48 0.27 11.41
C HIS A 54 20.85 0.55 10.78
N ASP A 55 20.91 0.65 9.45
CA ASP A 55 22.15 0.84 8.69
C ASP A 55 22.68 2.28 8.81
N ARG A 56 21.78 3.25 8.98
CA ARG A 56 22.08 4.67 9.18
C ARG A 56 21.40 5.14 10.46
N PRO A 57 21.95 4.79 11.63
CA PRO A 57 21.44 5.30 12.88
C PRO A 57 21.49 6.82 12.79
N ALA A 58 20.32 7.46 12.91
CA ALA A 58 20.22 8.89 12.99
C ALA A 58 20.81 9.30 14.34
N ASN A 59 22.11 9.51 14.36
CA ASN A 59 22.77 10.24 15.42
C ASN A 59 22.32 11.69 15.23
N SER A 60 21.14 12.05 15.75
CA SER A 60 20.92 13.42 16.15
C SER A 60 22.04 13.66 17.15
N GLY A 61 23.15 14.28 16.72
CA GLY A 61 24.28 14.63 17.56
C GLY A 61 23.84 15.72 18.52
N GLY A 62 22.81 15.39 19.31
CA GLY A 62 21.78 16.26 19.82
C GLY A 62 22.44 17.33 20.64
N ARG A 63 22.77 18.41 19.97
CA ARG A 63 23.33 19.58 20.62
C ARG A 63 22.15 20.18 21.35
N ARG A 64 22.05 19.85 22.63
CA ARG A 64 21.13 20.53 23.54
C ARG A 64 21.67 21.94 23.68
N TYR A 65 21.11 22.84 22.88
CA TYR A 65 21.33 24.26 23.11
C TYR A 65 20.69 24.60 24.44
N THR A 66 21.49 25.16 25.33
CA THR A 66 21.00 25.88 26.50
C THR A 66 20.19 27.08 26.02
N ARG A 67 19.32 27.60 26.89
CA ARG A 67 18.47 28.76 26.56
C ARG A 67 19.30 29.93 26.03
N ASP A 68 20.48 30.14 26.59
CA ASP A 68 21.34 31.28 26.27
C ASP A 68 22.05 31.08 24.90
N GLU A 69 22.49 29.86 24.58
CA GLU A 69 23.06 29.52 23.26
C GLU A 69 22.05 29.64 22.10
N LEU A 70 20.74 29.61 22.40
CA LEU A 70 19.69 29.82 21.40
C LEU A 70 19.55 31.30 21.00
N HIS A 71 19.96 32.22 21.88
CA HIS A 71 19.81 33.67 21.71
C HIS A 71 21.06 34.36 21.13
N GLU A 72 22.20 33.67 21.03
CA GLU A 72 23.46 34.21 20.49
C GLU A 72 23.61 34.04 18.96
N ARG A 73 22.60 33.49 18.27
CA ARG A 73 22.56 33.36 16.81
C ARG A 73 21.69 34.45 16.18
N ASP A 74 22.00 35.70 16.44
CA ASP A 74 21.54 36.87 15.67
C ASP A 74 22.71 37.83 15.43
#